data_AF-A0A3D2Y1X3-F1
#
_entry.id   AF-A0A3D2Y1X3-F1
#
_cell.length_a   1.000
_cell.length_b   1.000
_cell.length_c   1.000
_cell.angle_alpha   90.00
_cell.angle_beta   90.00
_cell.angle_gamma   90.00
#
_symmetry.space_group_name_H-M   'P 1'
#
loop_
_entity.id
_entity.type
_entity.pdbx_description
1 polymer ?
#
loop_
_entity_poly.entity_id
_entity_poly.type
_entity_poly.pdbx_seq_one_letter_code
_entity_poly.pdbx_strand_id
1 'polypeptide(L)' 'RLGAKKDGVIRGHHMRRDGTIRDTVMYSLRQGEWPEVRAHLNYLLSRYR' A
#
# COMPACT_ATOMS: atom_id res chain seq x y z
N ARG A 1 3.60 0.89 9.57
CA ARG A 1 2.98 0.31 8.34
C ARG A 1 1.86 1.25 7.92
N LEU A 2 1.65 1.50 6.62
CA LEU A 2 0.85 2.65 6.14
C LEU A 2 -0.68 2.54 6.27
N GLY A 3 -1.23 1.40 6.72
CA GLY A 3 -2.67 1.25 6.94
C GLY A 3 -3.55 0.98 5.70
N ALA A 4 -2.98 1.01 4.49
CA ALA A 4 -3.72 0.64 3.28
C ALA A 4 -4.14 -0.85 3.27
N LYS A 5 -5.33 -1.14 2.75
CA LYS A 5 -5.88 -2.50 2.63
C LYS A 5 -5.41 -3.17 1.34
N LYS A 6 -5.16 -4.48 1.41
CA LYS A 6 -4.78 -5.29 0.24
C LYS A 6 -6.05 -5.68 -0.52
N ASP A 7 -6.22 -5.18 -1.73
CA ASP A 7 -7.40 -5.46 -2.54
C ASP A 7 -7.26 -6.74 -3.35
N GLY A 8 -6.04 -7.08 -3.76
CA GLY A 8 -5.81 -8.29 -4.55
C GLY A 8 -4.44 -8.34 -5.21
N VAL A 9 -4.27 -9.34 -6.07
CA VAL A 9 -3.05 -9.55 -6.86
C VAL A 9 -3.43 -9.77 -8.32
N ILE A 10 -2.96 -8.89 -9.20
CA ILE A 10 -3.06 -9.09 -10.65
C ILE A 10 -1.88 -9.96 -11.06
N ARG A 11 -2.16 -11.19 -11.48
CA ARG A 11 -1.13 -12.15 -11.91
C ARG A 11 -0.70 -11.85 -13.34
N GLY A 12 0.60 -11.88 -13.58
CA GLY A 12 1.16 -11.67 -14.91
C GLY A 12 0.98 -10.26 -15.48
N HIS A 13 0.82 -9.26 -14.61
CA HIS A 13 0.38 -7.91 -14.99
C HIS A 13 1.34 -7.17 -15.92
N HIS A 14 2.66 -7.34 -15.75
CA HIS A 14 3.62 -6.59 -16.54
C HIS A 14 4.92 -7.36 -16.75
N MET A 15 5.55 -7.15 -17.91
CA MET A 15 6.89 -7.66 -18.20
C MET A 15 7.94 -6.70 -17.63
N ARG A 16 8.99 -7.22 -17.01
CA ARG A 16 10.16 -6.44 -16.59
C ARG A 16 11.09 -6.24 -17.78
N ARG A 17 12.05 -5.31 -17.65
CA ARG A 17 13.06 -5.06 -18.69
C ARG A 17 13.93 -6.28 -19.00
N ASP A 18 14.04 -7.22 -18.06
CA ASP A 18 14.77 -8.48 -18.18
C ASP A 18 13.95 -9.61 -18.84
N GLY A 19 12.71 -9.35 -19.25
CA GLY A 19 11.81 -10.34 -19.87
C GLY A 19 11.01 -11.18 -18.87
N THR A 20 11.23 -11.05 -17.56
CA THR A 20 10.44 -11.77 -16.56
C THR A 20 9.06 -11.16 -16.36
N ILE A 21 8.06 -12.00 -16.11
CA ILE A 21 6.70 -11.55 -15.80
C ILE A 21 6.56 -11.29 -14.29
N ARG A 22 5.85 -10.22 -13.91
CA ARG A 22 5.58 -9.89 -12.50
C ARG A 22 4.10 -9.80 -12.19
N ASP A 23 3.78 -10.20 -10.96
CA ASP A 23 2.49 -9.96 -10.34
C ASP A 23 2.47 -8.55 -9.70
N THR A 24 1.29 -7.93 -9.67
CA THR A 24 1.09 -6.63 -9.03
C THR A 24 0.10 -6.76 -7.88
N VAL A 25 0.55 -6.43 -6.67
CA VAL A 25 -0.34 -6.37 -5.49
C VAL A 25 -0.95 -4.98 -5.41
N MET A 26 -2.27 -4.91 -5.43
CA MET A 26 -3.00 -3.65 -5.33
C MET A 26 -3.37 -3.37 -3.87
N TYR A 27 -3.18 -2.11 -3.48
CA TYR A 27 -3.58 -1.58 -2.19
C TYR A 27 -4.42 -0.33 -2.40
N SER A 28 -5.43 -0.14 -1.55
CA SER A 28 -6.25 1.05 -1.55
C SER A 28 -6.49 1.57 -0.14
N LEU A 29 -6.95 2.82 -0.11
CA LEU A 29 -7.39 3.51 1.08
C LEU A 29 -8.58 4.38 0.69
N ARG A 30 -9.72 4.18 1.34
CA ARG A 30 -10.92 4.99 1.09
C ARG A 30 -10.89 6.27 1.93
N GLN A 31 -11.66 7.26 1.50
CA GLN A 31 -11.76 8.55 2.22
C GLN A 31 -12.16 8.38 3.69
N GLY A 32 -13.10 7.46 4.00
CA GLY A 32 -13.51 7.18 5.37
C GLY A 32 -12.45 6.53 6.25
N GLU A 33 -11.43 5.90 5.66
CA GLU A 33 -10.34 5.24 6.37
C GLU A 33 -9.16 6.20 6.66
N TRP A 34 -9.11 7.34 5.95
CA TRP A 34 -8.02 8.29 6.05
C TRP A 34 -7.83 8.93 7.44
N PRO A 35 -8.88 9.34 8.17
CA PRO A 35 -8.70 9.98 9.48
C PRO A 35 -7.95 9.10 10.48
N GLU A 36 -8.28 7.81 10.53
CA GLU A 36 -7.63 6.82 11.41
C GLU A 36 -6.17 6.58 10.99
N VAL A 37 -5.95 6.33 9.69
CA VAL A 37 -4.60 6.10 9.17
C VAL A 37 -3.70 7.31 9.37
N ARG A 38 -4.21 8.53 9.16
CA ARG A 38 -3.47 9.76 9.42
C ARG A 38 -3.08 9.90 10.89
N ALA A 39 -4.00 9.61 11.82
CA ALA A 39 -3.72 9.65 13.25
C ALA A 39 -2.63 8.64 13.63
N HIS A 40 -2.70 7.42 13.09
CA HIS A 40 -1.68 6.40 13.29
C HIS A 40 -0.31 6.82 12.76
N LEU A 41 -0.24 7.39 11.55
CA LEU A 41 1.00 7.88 10.95
C LEU A 41 1.62 9.01 11.78
N ASN A 42 0.81 9.96 12.25
CA ASN A 42 1.29 11.04 13.12
C ASN A 42 1.85 10.51 14.43
N TYR A 43 1.19 9.52 15.06
CA TYR A 43 1.71 8.86 16.25
C TYR A 43 3.07 8.18 16.01
N LEU A 44 3.22 7.49 14.87
CA LEU A 44 4.50 6.88 14.52
C LEU A 44 5.59 7.95 14.35
N LEU A 45 5.31 9.04 13.63
CA LEU A 45 6.26 10.12 13.43
C LEU A 45 6.67 10.80 14.75
N SER A 46 5.72 11.03 15.66
CA SER A 46 6.04 11.62 16.97
C SER A 46 6.86 10.69 17.86
N ARG A 47 6.78 9.38 17.66
CA ARG A 47 7.51 8.37 18.44
C ARG A 47 8.99 8.24 18.05
N TYR A 48 9.34 8.58 16.82
CA TYR A 48 10.73 8.55 16.33
C TYR A 48 11.44 9.90 16.49
N ARG A 49 10.81 10.86 17.16
CA ARG A 49 11.38 12.17 17.48
C ARG A 49 11.87 12.19 18.92
#